data_AF-A0A9P6AEL2-F1
#
_entry.id   AF-A0A9P6AEL2-F1
#
_cell.length_a   1.000
_cell.length_b   1.000
_cell.length_c   1.000
_cell.angle_alpha   90.00
_cell.angle_beta   90.00
_cell.angle_gamma   90.00
#
_symmetry.space_group_name_H-M   'P 1'
#
loop_
_entity.id
_entity.type
_entity.pdbx_description
1 polymer ?
#
loop_
_entity_poly.entity_id
_entity_poly.type
_entity_poly.pdbx_seq_one_letter_code
_entity_poly.pdbx_strand_id
1 'polypeptide(L)'
;MKLKIAQVEHIYLVKYYVNKIRLLLDVRWAQEKGKMGLNGKPVSKISVSQALMKEMWENESLEVRAQVETECQSRYKEAIEGYECVQLIGSQSLQQFQNAIDHLYTYLQQVSTVVTDHTGFAITIVVGGPSPAASGELITSHVHKGEIAGDNPIDFGSYAHKTFNDVLMPKFAEFLTKMFPQDIRDA
;
A
#
# COMPACT_ATOMS: atom_id res chain seq x y z
N MET A 1 -5.83 8.60 17.29
CA MET A 1 -5.53 7.67 16.17
C MET A 1 -4.11 7.17 16.35
N LYS A 2 -3.89 5.87 16.59
CA LYS A 2 -2.51 5.32 16.69
C LYS A 2 -1.96 5.14 15.28
N LEU A 3 -0.88 5.84 14.94
CA LEU A 3 -0.17 5.66 13.67
C LEU A 3 0.42 4.26 13.61
N LYS A 4 0.47 3.66 12.42
CA LYS A 4 1.13 2.36 12.24
C LYS A 4 2.64 2.56 12.43
N ILE A 5 3.27 1.67 13.20
CA ILE A 5 4.72 1.67 13.46
C ILE A 5 5.53 1.83 12.16
N ALA A 6 5.11 1.16 11.09
CA ALA A 6 5.77 1.23 9.77
C ALA A 6 5.80 2.64 9.15
N GLN A 7 4.81 3.51 9.42
CA GLN A 7 4.81 4.88 8.93
C GLN A 7 5.79 5.77 9.70
N VAL A 8 5.86 5.57 11.02
CA VAL A 8 6.78 6.29 11.92
C VAL A 8 8.22 5.89 11.63
N GLU A 9 8.49 4.59 11.45
CA GLU A 9 9.79 4.07 11.05
C GLU A 9 10.25 4.61 9.69
N HIS A 10 9.33 4.79 8.74
CA HIS A 10 9.65 5.38 7.44
C HIS A 10 10.08 6.85 7.57
N ILE A 11 9.34 7.67 8.34
CA ILE A 11 9.74 9.06 8.59
C ILE A 11 11.08 9.13 9.32
N TYR A 12 11.29 8.26 10.32
CA TYR A 12 12.58 8.14 11.01
C TYR A 12 13.72 7.83 10.04
N LEU A 13 13.54 6.83 9.17
CA LEU A 13 14.50 6.49 8.13
C LEU A 13 14.81 7.73 7.28
N VAL A 14 13.80 8.35 6.66
CA VAL A 14 14.02 9.49 5.75
C VAL A 14 14.79 10.61 6.43
N LYS A 15 14.48 10.91 7.69
CA LYS A 15 15.08 12.02 8.44
C LYS A 15 16.52 11.74 8.90
N TYR A 16 16.79 10.51 9.33
CA TYR A 16 18.07 10.15 9.96
C TYR A 16 18.95 9.23 9.12
N TYR A 17 18.53 8.88 7.90
CA TYR A 17 19.29 7.96 7.05
C TYR A 17 20.70 8.45 6.78
N VAL A 18 20.83 9.67 6.26
CA VAL A 18 22.13 10.25 5.87
C VAL A 18 23.02 10.46 7.09
N ASN A 19 22.45 10.95 8.20
CA ASN A 19 23.22 11.47 9.32
C ASN A 19 23.50 10.44 10.43
N LYS A 20 22.68 9.41 10.58
CA LYS A 20 22.82 8.39 11.64
C LYS A 20 22.94 6.97 11.07
N ILE A 21 22.05 6.59 10.15
CA ILE A 21 21.86 5.18 9.78
C ILE A 21 22.89 4.71 8.75
N ARG A 22 23.23 5.54 7.75
CA ARG A 22 24.08 5.14 6.60
C ARG A 22 25.44 4.63 7.03
N LEU A 23 26.13 5.35 7.92
CA LEU A 23 27.46 4.98 8.39
C LEU A 23 27.43 3.64 9.14
N LEU A 24 26.47 3.47 10.04
CA LEU A 24 26.30 2.23 10.80
C LEU A 24 25.88 1.07 9.90
N LEU A 25 25.06 1.33 8.88
CA LEU A 25 24.63 0.33 7.92
C LEU A 25 25.80 -0.17 7.08
N ASP A 26 26.68 0.72 6.61
CA ASP A 26 27.83 0.32 5.81
C ASP A 26 28.83 -0.51 6.63
N VAL A 27 29.06 -0.16 7.90
CA VAL A 27 29.87 -0.95 8.84
C VAL A 27 29.26 -2.32 9.09
N ARG A 28 27.97 -2.38 9.45
CA ARG A 28 27.27 -3.63 9.74
C ARG A 28 27.15 -4.53 8.51
N TRP A 29 26.91 -3.93 7.34
CA TRP A 29 26.90 -4.66 6.09
C TRP A 29 28.26 -5.26 5.77
N ALA A 30 29.37 -4.54 5.99
CA ALA A 30 30.70 -5.11 5.81
C ALA A 30 30.97 -6.33 6.73
N GLN A 31 30.39 -6.34 7.92
CA GLN A 31 30.51 -7.45 8.88
C GLN A 31 29.58 -8.64 8.58
N GLU A 32 28.42 -8.40 7.97
CA GLU A 32 27.39 -9.42 7.74
C GLU A 32 27.36 -9.94 6.30
N LYS A 33 27.95 -9.21 5.34
CA LYS A 33 28.02 -9.63 3.94
C LYS A 33 28.73 -10.98 3.82
N GLY A 34 28.05 -11.94 3.19
CA GLY A 34 28.57 -13.30 2.97
C GLY A 34 28.22 -14.29 4.08
N LYS A 35 27.62 -13.86 5.20
CA LYS A 35 27.04 -14.78 6.19
C LYS A 35 25.76 -15.43 5.64
N MET A 36 25.51 -16.65 6.07
CA MET A 36 24.24 -17.34 5.83
C MET A 36 23.21 -16.92 6.89
N GLY A 37 22.01 -16.58 6.45
CA GLY A 37 20.86 -16.35 7.31
C GLY A 37 20.21 -17.65 7.78
N LEU A 38 19.25 -17.55 8.70
CA LEU A 38 18.53 -18.68 9.30
C LEU A 38 17.76 -19.54 8.29
N ASN A 39 17.45 -18.98 7.12
CA ASN A 39 16.77 -19.65 6.02
C ASN A 39 17.75 -20.32 5.02
N GLY A 40 19.04 -20.41 5.36
CA GLY A 40 20.09 -20.95 4.48
C GLY A 40 20.40 -20.07 3.27
N LYS A 41 19.82 -18.86 3.19
CA LYS A 41 20.13 -17.88 2.13
C LYS A 41 21.16 -16.87 2.64
N PRO A 42 22.01 -16.30 1.77
CA PRO A 42 22.89 -15.21 2.14
C PRO A 42 22.10 -14.03 2.73
N VAL A 43 22.60 -13.44 3.80
CA VAL A 43 21.99 -12.25 4.40
C VAL A 43 21.93 -11.13 3.37
N SER A 44 20.76 -10.52 3.17
CA SER A 44 20.57 -9.43 2.20
C SER A 44 20.80 -8.08 2.86
N LYS A 45 21.33 -7.11 2.09
CA LYS A 45 21.54 -5.74 2.61
C LYS A 45 20.23 -5.11 3.14
N ILE A 46 19.09 -5.45 2.52
CA ILE A 46 17.76 -5.01 2.96
C ILE A 46 17.44 -5.56 4.35
N SER A 47 17.68 -6.85 4.60
CA SER A 47 17.42 -7.45 5.92
C SER A 47 18.30 -6.86 7.02
N VAL A 48 19.59 -6.60 6.74
CA VAL A 48 20.50 -5.91 7.69
C VAL A 48 20.02 -4.49 7.98
N SER A 49 19.58 -3.78 6.94
CA SER A 49 19.03 -2.43 7.08
C SER A 49 17.78 -2.42 7.95
N GLN A 50 16.85 -3.36 7.74
CA GLN A 50 15.63 -3.47 8.54
C GLN A 50 15.91 -3.77 10.02
N ALA A 51 16.82 -4.70 10.30
CA ALA A 51 17.21 -5.04 11.66
C ALA A 51 17.88 -3.85 12.37
N LEU A 52 18.82 -3.18 11.69
CA LEU A 52 19.51 -2.00 12.23
C LEU A 52 18.54 -0.85 12.50
N MET A 53 17.61 -0.58 11.59
CA MET A 53 16.60 0.47 11.77
C MET A 53 15.75 0.23 13.01
N LYS A 54 15.26 -1.01 13.19
CA LYS A 54 14.44 -1.38 14.33
C LYS A 54 15.22 -1.18 15.64
N GLU A 55 16.46 -1.65 15.70
CA GLU A 55 17.34 -1.49 16.85
C GLU A 55 17.61 -0.01 17.17
N MET A 56 17.90 0.81 16.14
CA MET A 56 18.14 2.24 16.32
C MET A 56 16.89 2.95 16.82
N TRP A 57 15.72 2.64 16.25
CA TRP A 57 14.45 3.19 16.71
C TRP A 57 14.14 2.78 18.16
N GLU A 58 14.34 1.51 18.52
CA GLU A 58 14.14 0.95 19.87
C GLU A 58 15.08 1.53 20.93
N ASN A 59 16.24 2.07 20.52
CA ASN A 59 17.20 2.73 21.41
C ASN A 59 17.19 4.27 21.32
N GLU A 60 16.38 4.85 20.43
CA GLU A 60 16.30 6.30 20.27
C GLU A 60 15.60 6.96 21.48
N SER A 61 15.96 8.22 21.76
CA SER A 61 15.38 8.97 22.87
C SER A 61 13.87 9.19 22.71
N LEU A 62 13.16 9.28 23.84
CA LEU A 62 11.72 9.57 23.86
C LEU A 62 11.39 10.90 23.16
N GLU A 63 12.27 11.89 23.25
CA GLU A 63 12.13 13.19 22.61
C GLU A 63 12.14 13.07 21.07
N VAL A 64 13.12 12.35 20.51
CA VAL A 64 13.20 12.13 19.06
C VAL A 64 12.01 11.31 18.57
N ARG A 65 11.58 10.30 19.34
CA ARG A 65 10.38 9.53 18.99
C ARG A 65 9.14 10.41 18.93
N ALA A 66 8.91 11.24 19.95
CA ALA A 66 7.80 12.18 19.98
C ALA A 66 7.85 13.18 18.82
N GLN A 67 9.05 13.68 18.48
CA GLN A 67 9.24 14.55 17.32
C GLN A 67 8.86 13.86 16.00
N VAL A 68 9.31 12.62 15.78
CA VAL A 68 9.01 11.85 14.57
C VAL A 68 7.54 11.48 14.50
N GLU A 69 6.90 11.13 15.62
CA GLU A 69 5.46 10.88 15.69
C GLU A 69 4.66 12.15 15.34
N THR A 70 5.07 13.30 15.86
CA THR A 70 4.43 14.60 15.56
C THR A 70 4.56 14.95 14.09
N GLU A 71 5.75 14.77 13.52
CA GLU A 71 5.99 14.99 12.08
C GLU A 71 5.20 14.00 11.21
N CYS A 72 5.10 12.74 11.63
CA CYS A 72 4.28 11.74 10.93
C CYS A 72 2.80 12.13 10.94
N GLN A 73 2.29 12.64 12.07
CA GLN A 73 0.92 13.16 12.16
C GLN A 73 0.75 14.40 11.28
N SER A 74 1.71 15.33 11.28
CA SER A 74 1.66 16.54 10.43
C SER A 74 1.65 16.17 8.95
N ARG A 75 2.57 15.32 8.49
CA ARG A 75 2.62 14.88 7.09
C ARG A 75 1.38 14.10 6.67
N TYR A 76 0.84 13.27 7.57
CA TYR A 76 -0.43 12.57 7.31
C TYR A 76 -1.58 13.56 7.16
N LYS A 77 -1.64 14.57 8.03
CA LYS A 77 -2.64 15.63 7.98
C LYS A 77 -2.50 16.47 6.71
N GLU A 78 -1.29 16.94 6.39
CA GLU A 78 -0.96 17.68 5.17
C GLU A 78 -1.25 16.86 3.91
N ALA A 79 -0.97 15.55 3.90
CA ALA A 79 -1.29 14.69 2.77
C ALA A 79 -2.79 14.47 2.58
N ILE A 80 -3.60 14.61 3.64
CA ILE A 80 -5.07 14.58 3.53
C ILE A 80 -5.60 15.96 3.12
N GLU A 81 -5.10 17.03 3.73
CA GLU A 81 -5.58 18.39 3.51
C GLU A 81 -5.10 18.99 2.17
N GLY A 82 -3.90 18.61 1.72
CA GLY A 82 -3.30 19.02 0.44
C GLY A 82 -3.62 18.07 -0.71
N TYR A 83 -4.42 17.03 -0.50
CA TYR A 83 -4.91 16.19 -1.58
C TYR A 83 -6.05 16.91 -2.29
N GLU A 84 -5.70 17.71 -3.30
CA GLU A 84 -6.67 18.04 -4.34
C GLU A 84 -6.99 16.71 -5.05
N CYS A 85 -8.19 16.18 -4.80
CA CYS A 85 -8.69 15.04 -5.57
C CYS A 85 -8.55 15.42 -7.04
N VAL A 86 -7.66 14.72 -7.75
CA VAL A 86 -7.34 15.04 -9.14
C VAL A 86 -8.67 15.10 -9.87
N GLN A 87 -9.08 16.29 -10.30
CA GLN A 87 -10.33 16.54 -10.99
C GLN A 87 -10.25 15.93 -12.40
N LEU A 88 -10.21 14.61 -12.49
CA LEU A 88 -10.30 13.88 -13.76
C LEU A 88 -11.75 13.75 -14.23
N ILE A 89 -12.72 14.09 -13.37
CA ILE A 89 -14.16 14.03 -13.67
C ILE A 89 -14.57 15.18 -14.63
N GLY A 90 -13.74 16.21 -14.81
CA GLY A 90 -14.14 17.44 -15.51
C GLY A 90 -14.23 17.39 -17.04
N SER A 91 -13.71 16.36 -17.72
CA SER A 91 -13.67 16.30 -19.20
C SER A 91 -14.59 15.26 -19.82
N GLN A 92 -15.21 14.39 -19.03
CA GLN A 92 -16.06 13.28 -19.51
C GLN A 92 -17.50 13.48 -19.05
N SER A 93 -18.48 13.12 -19.89
CA SER A 93 -19.87 13.07 -19.45
C SER A 93 -20.08 11.95 -18.42
N LEU A 94 -21.10 12.06 -17.55
CA LEU A 94 -21.45 11.01 -16.59
C LEU A 94 -21.65 9.64 -17.26
N GLN A 95 -22.19 9.65 -18.49
CA GLN A 95 -22.37 8.45 -19.29
C GLN A 95 -21.03 7.84 -19.74
N GLN A 96 -20.07 8.66 -20.17
CA GLN A 96 -18.73 8.19 -20.52
C GLN A 96 -17.99 7.63 -19.31
N PHE A 97 -18.12 8.29 -18.16
CA PHE A 97 -17.51 7.84 -16.91
C PHE A 97 -18.12 6.50 -16.45
N GLN A 98 -19.44 6.36 -16.45
CA GLN A 98 -20.09 5.09 -16.11
C GLN A 98 -19.71 3.98 -17.10
N ASN A 99 -19.65 4.29 -18.40
CA ASN A 99 -19.21 3.32 -19.40
C ASN A 99 -17.77 2.85 -19.15
N ALA A 100 -16.88 3.74 -18.70
CA ALA A 100 -15.51 3.37 -18.33
C ALA A 100 -15.49 2.44 -17.09
N ILE A 101 -16.35 2.70 -16.10
CA ILE A 101 -16.53 1.83 -14.92
C ILE A 101 -17.04 0.45 -15.35
N ASP A 102 -18.04 0.39 -16.23
CA ASP A 102 -18.64 -0.88 -16.70
C ASP A 102 -17.61 -1.77 -17.42
N HIS A 103 -16.65 -1.15 -18.13
CA HIS A 103 -15.57 -1.86 -18.82
C HIS A 103 -14.33 -2.10 -17.95
N LEU A 104 -14.23 -1.47 -16.77
CA LEU A 104 -13.05 -1.51 -15.92
C LEU A 104 -12.65 -2.94 -15.57
N TYR A 105 -13.61 -3.78 -15.20
CA TYR A 105 -13.33 -5.18 -14.85
C TYR A 105 -12.65 -5.94 -16.00
N THR A 106 -13.13 -5.77 -17.22
CA THR A 106 -12.55 -6.38 -18.43
C THR A 106 -11.12 -5.91 -18.65
N TYR A 107 -10.83 -4.63 -18.48
CA TYR A 107 -9.47 -4.10 -18.63
C TYR A 107 -8.53 -4.65 -17.55
N LEU A 108 -8.98 -4.69 -16.29
CA LEU A 108 -8.20 -5.23 -15.20
C LEU A 108 -7.88 -6.72 -15.39
N GLN A 109 -8.82 -7.50 -15.91
CA GLN A 109 -8.60 -8.91 -16.24
C GLN A 109 -7.55 -9.09 -17.34
N GLN A 110 -7.58 -8.26 -18.39
CA GLN A 110 -6.58 -8.29 -19.47
C GLN A 110 -5.19 -7.95 -18.95
N VAL A 111 -5.05 -6.86 -18.19
CA VAL A 111 -3.77 -6.46 -17.59
C VAL A 111 -3.23 -7.56 -16.66
N SER A 112 -4.09 -8.09 -15.79
CA SER A 112 -3.70 -9.15 -14.86
C SER A 112 -3.23 -10.40 -15.59
N THR A 113 -3.91 -10.78 -16.67
CA THR A 113 -3.53 -11.91 -17.53
C THR A 113 -2.16 -11.69 -18.16
N VAL A 114 -1.92 -10.53 -18.77
CA VAL A 114 -0.61 -10.21 -19.38
C VAL A 114 0.51 -10.29 -18.35
N VAL A 115 0.32 -9.73 -17.15
CA VAL A 115 1.32 -9.79 -16.08
C VAL A 115 1.61 -11.23 -15.68
N THR A 116 0.57 -12.02 -15.38
CA THR A 116 0.73 -13.40 -14.94
C THR A 116 1.35 -14.28 -16.03
N ASP A 117 0.93 -14.15 -17.28
CA ASP A 117 1.41 -14.98 -18.39
C ASP A 117 2.90 -14.71 -18.71
N HIS A 118 3.35 -13.47 -18.62
CA HIS A 118 4.74 -13.11 -18.97
C HIS A 118 5.72 -13.27 -17.82
N THR A 119 5.26 -13.17 -16.57
CA THR A 119 6.16 -13.17 -15.39
C THR A 119 6.00 -14.41 -14.51
N GLY A 120 4.89 -15.13 -14.65
CA GLY A 120 4.48 -16.18 -13.72
C GLY A 120 4.01 -15.65 -12.36
N PHE A 121 3.87 -14.33 -12.17
CA PHE A 121 3.48 -13.76 -10.88
C PHE A 121 1.96 -13.81 -10.71
N ALA A 122 1.52 -14.15 -9.49
CA ALA A 122 0.15 -13.90 -9.07
C ALA A 122 -0.04 -12.40 -8.79
N ILE A 123 -1.20 -11.86 -9.16
CA ILE A 123 -1.55 -10.46 -8.99
C ILE A 123 -2.94 -10.32 -8.39
N THR A 124 -3.11 -9.29 -7.56
CA THR A 124 -4.41 -8.84 -7.06
C THR A 124 -4.50 -7.35 -7.27
N ILE A 125 -5.57 -6.90 -7.91
CA ILE A 125 -5.85 -5.49 -8.15
C ILE A 125 -7.14 -5.14 -7.40
N VAL A 126 -7.10 -4.05 -6.62
CA VAL A 126 -8.28 -3.50 -5.94
C VAL A 126 -8.43 -2.06 -6.39
N VAL A 127 -9.64 -1.71 -6.86
CA VAL A 127 -9.99 -0.38 -7.35
C VAL A 127 -11.30 0.06 -6.71
N GLY A 128 -11.52 1.37 -6.63
CA GLY A 128 -12.79 1.91 -6.17
C GLY A 128 -12.88 3.42 -6.31
N GLY A 129 -14.11 3.93 -6.21
CA GLY A 129 -14.42 5.34 -6.41
C GLY A 129 -15.93 5.57 -6.51
N PRO A 130 -16.38 6.82 -6.68
CA PRO A 130 -17.78 7.15 -6.84
C PRO A 130 -18.34 6.62 -8.16
N SER A 131 -19.56 6.10 -8.14
CA SER A 131 -20.28 5.66 -9.35
C SER A 131 -21.48 6.57 -9.64
N PRO A 132 -21.58 7.13 -10.87
CA PRO A 132 -22.78 7.87 -11.28
C PRO A 132 -24.06 7.06 -11.22
N ALA A 133 -24.01 5.77 -11.62
CA ALA A 133 -25.17 4.88 -11.57
C ALA A 133 -25.65 4.58 -10.14
N ALA A 134 -24.75 4.71 -9.16
CA ALA A 134 -25.06 4.57 -7.74
C ALA A 134 -25.19 5.93 -7.02
N SER A 135 -25.51 7.00 -7.75
CA SER A 135 -25.72 8.34 -7.18
C SER A 135 -24.54 8.85 -6.35
N GLY A 136 -23.30 8.60 -6.81
CA GLY A 136 -22.08 9.04 -6.12
C GLY A 136 -21.61 8.10 -5.00
N GLU A 137 -22.34 7.01 -4.73
CA GLU A 137 -21.91 6.00 -3.78
C GLU A 137 -20.56 5.39 -4.17
N LEU A 138 -19.77 5.05 -3.15
CA LEU A 138 -18.46 4.45 -3.33
C LEU A 138 -18.62 2.98 -3.68
N ILE A 139 -18.13 2.62 -4.86
CA ILE A 139 -18.05 1.23 -5.30
C ILE A 139 -16.61 0.75 -5.24
N THR A 140 -16.44 -0.54 -4.99
CA THR A 140 -15.14 -1.21 -5.05
C THR A 140 -15.24 -2.43 -5.95
N SER A 141 -14.20 -2.66 -6.75
CA SER A 141 -14.04 -3.87 -7.56
C SER A 141 -12.64 -4.42 -7.36
N HIS A 142 -12.49 -5.73 -7.52
CA HIS A 142 -11.21 -6.39 -7.40
C HIS A 142 -11.10 -7.55 -8.38
N VAL A 143 -9.87 -7.80 -8.81
CA VAL A 143 -9.50 -8.89 -9.72
C VAL A 143 -8.32 -9.64 -9.11
N HIS A 144 -8.41 -10.97 -9.14
CA HIS A 144 -7.33 -11.86 -8.76
C HIS A 144 -6.90 -12.67 -10.00
N LYS A 145 -5.60 -12.83 -10.20
CA LYS A 145 -5.05 -13.74 -11.21
C LYS A 145 -3.86 -14.49 -10.62
N GLY A 146 -3.83 -15.79 -10.87
CA GLY A 146 -2.93 -16.72 -10.20
C GLY A 146 -3.67 -17.51 -9.13
N GLU A 147 -3.48 -18.83 -9.17
CA GLU A 147 -4.28 -19.78 -8.42
C GLU A 147 -3.38 -20.86 -7.83
N ILE A 148 -3.76 -21.39 -6.67
CA ILE A 148 -3.18 -22.61 -6.15
C ILE A 148 -3.72 -23.76 -7.01
N ALA A 149 -2.83 -24.50 -7.67
CA ALA A 149 -3.21 -25.64 -8.51
C ALA A 149 -3.83 -26.77 -7.67
N GLY A 150 -4.84 -27.44 -8.24
CA GLY A 150 -5.53 -28.57 -7.62
C GLY A 150 -6.85 -28.87 -8.34
N ASP A 151 -7.60 -29.85 -7.85
CA ASP A 151 -8.91 -30.23 -8.41
C ASP A 151 -9.93 -29.09 -8.33
N ASN A 152 -9.76 -28.20 -7.35
CA ASN A 152 -10.50 -26.94 -7.23
C ASN A 152 -9.47 -25.81 -7.09
N PRO A 153 -9.10 -25.13 -8.18
CA PRO A 153 -8.18 -24.00 -8.11
C PRO A 153 -8.74 -22.88 -7.22
N ILE A 154 -7.85 -22.30 -6.40
CA ILE A 154 -8.23 -21.27 -5.42
C ILE A 154 -7.37 -20.04 -5.69
N ASP A 155 -8.01 -18.91 -5.97
CA ASP A 155 -7.36 -17.61 -6.11
C ASP A 155 -7.03 -16.97 -4.75
N PHE A 156 -6.32 -15.84 -4.78
CA PHE A 156 -5.95 -15.15 -3.54
C PHE A 156 -7.19 -14.69 -2.73
N GLY A 157 -8.23 -14.19 -3.39
CA GLY A 157 -9.44 -13.72 -2.73
C GLY A 157 -10.14 -14.83 -1.95
N SER A 158 -10.24 -16.02 -2.54
CA SER A 158 -10.82 -17.21 -1.93
C SER A 158 -9.94 -17.78 -0.83
N TYR A 159 -8.62 -17.86 -1.07
CA TYR A 159 -7.66 -18.34 -0.07
C TYR A 159 -7.63 -17.43 1.17
N ALA A 160 -7.64 -16.11 0.96
CA ALA A 160 -7.57 -15.11 2.02
C ALA A 160 -8.94 -14.56 2.44
N HIS A 161 -10.05 -15.22 2.09
CA HIS A 161 -11.41 -14.69 2.17
C HIS A 161 -11.71 -13.87 3.42
N LYS A 162 -11.43 -14.44 4.60
CA LYS A 162 -11.66 -13.78 5.88
C LYS A 162 -10.83 -12.49 6.02
N THR A 163 -9.52 -12.57 5.82
CA THR A 163 -8.64 -11.40 5.94
C THR A 163 -8.93 -10.36 4.86
N PHE A 164 -9.24 -10.79 3.65
CA PHE A 164 -9.53 -9.91 2.54
C PHE A 164 -10.82 -9.12 2.79
N ASN A 165 -11.91 -9.80 3.13
CA ASN A 165 -13.21 -9.16 3.33
C ASN A 165 -13.36 -8.46 4.68
N ASP A 166 -12.77 -8.98 5.75
CA ASP A 166 -12.95 -8.41 7.10
C ASP A 166 -11.92 -7.33 7.42
N VAL A 167 -10.79 -7.30 6.73
CA VAL A 167 -9.67 -6.39 7.06
C VAL A 167 -9.27 -5.51 5.88
N LEU A 168 -8.96 -6.10 4.72
CA LEU A 168 -8.44 -5.34 3.59
C LEU A 168 -9.52 -4.45 2.98
N MET A 169 -10.69 -5.01 2.65
CA MET A 169 -11.76 -4.26 1.99
C MET A 169 -12.32 -3.12 2.85
N PRO A 170 -12.59 -3.29 4.16
CA PRO A 170 -13.05 -2.20 5.01
C PRO A 170 -12.01 -1.08 5.14
N LYS A 171 -10.72 -1.43 5.16
CA LYS A 171 -9.64 -0.42 5.20
C LYS A 171 -9.50 0.33 3.89
N PHE A 172 -9.71 -0.35 2.76
CA PHE A 172 -9.74 0.29 1.47
C PHE A 172 -10.97 1.21 1.33
N ALA A 173 -12.14 0.79 1.80
CA ALA A 173 -13.33 1.63 1.85
C ALA A 173 -13.12 2.89 2.73
N GLU A 174 -12.50 2.75 3.90
CA GLU A 174 -12.12 3.89 4.76
C GLU A 174 -11.14 4.85 4.07
N PHE A 175 -10.24 4.32 3.23
CA PHE A 175 -9.36 5.14 2.41
C PHE A 175 -10.16 5.91 1.33
N LEU A 176 -11.09 5.26 0.65
CA LEU A 176 -11.94 5.88 -0.38
C LEU A 176 -12.84 6.98 0.19
N THR A 177 -13.40 6.83 1.40
CA THR A 177 -14.22 7.88 2.02
C THR A 177 -13.43 9.14 2.36
N LYS A 178 -12.11 9.01 2.59
CA LYS A 178 -11.20 10.15 2.78
C LYS A 178 -10.77 10.76 1.45
N MET A 179 -10.56 9.92 0.43
CA MET A 179 -10.15 10.34 -0.91
C MET A 179 -11.27 11.03 -1.69
N PHE A 180 -12.52 10.61 -1.47
CA PHE A 180 -13.73 11.15 -2.10
C PHE A 180 -14.73 11.59 -1.01
N PRO A 181 -14.53 12.78 -0.42
CA PRO A 181 -15.45 13.31 0.57
C PRO A 181 -16.84 13.60 -0.06
N GLN A 182 -17.86 13.83 0.78
CA GLN A 182 -19.25 13.88 0.31
C GLN A 182 -19.51 14.95 -0.75
N ASP A 183 -18.91 16.13 -0.62
CA ASP A 183 -19.00 17.23 -1.57
C ASP A 183 -18.44 16.88 -2.97
N ILE A 184 -17.45 15.99 -3.04
CA ILE A 184 -16.94 15.46 -4.33
C ILE A 184 -17.86 14.38 -4.90
N ARG A 185 -18.53 13.61 -4.03
CA ARG A 185 -19.46 12.54 -4.45
C ARG A 185 -20.80 13.07 -4.93
N ASP A 186 -21.22 14.21 -4.39
CA ASP A 186 -22.49 14.88 -4.72
C ASP A 186 -22.37 15.85 -5.91
N ALA A 187 -21.15 16.14 -6.37
CA ALA A 187 -20.86 17.03 -7.50
C ALA A 187 -21.07 16.34 -8.87
#